data_AF-A0A356J1N7-F1
#
_entry.id   AF-A0A356J1N7-F1
#
_cell.length_a   1.000
_cell.length_b   1.000
_cell.length_c   1.000
_cell.angle_alpha   90.00
_cell.angle_beta   90.00
_cell.angle_gamma   90.00
#
_symmetry.space_group_name_H-M   'P 1'
#
loop_
_entity.id
_entity.type
_entity.pdbx_description
1 polymer ?
#
loop_
_entity_poly.entity_id
_entity_poly.type
_entity_poly.pdbx_seq_one_letter_code
_entity_poly.pdbx_strand_id
1 'polypeptide(L)'
;MCVSSCLYAAEEPPEAKADEALRAEIRYVEALVDNGYPDFAELVIAATKKKWPESEAQFFAIEIRGLLSLNKFDEAEKKIAALPDRNGPKFWAARLEVANNYFARGRKAECEKIYNEFFKRFPKPTKELKEFHRQASYQYGQILVMAKDFEGACRIYEGLLNNLDPKTSDEDDNIWCNVASETSDMYLRLAAQTKDEKKRKHFLESARKYIDKLLWRQDKP
;
A
#
# COMPACT_ATOMS: atom_id res chain seq x y z
N MET A 1 49.45 -22.99 12.70
CA MET A 1 48.35 -23.84 12.21
C MET A 1 47.17 -22.93 11.90
N CYS A 2 46.71 -22.95 10.66
CA CYS A 2 45.70 -22.04 10.12
C CYS A 2 44.30 -22.53 10.57
N VAL A 3 43.54 -21.69 11.29
CA VAL A 3 42.13 -21.99 11.60
C VAL A 3 41.31 -21.43 10.45
N SER A 4 40.94 -22.29 9.51
CA SER A 4 40.04 -21.95 8.41
C SER A 4 38.62 -21.79 8.98
N SER A 5 38.15 -20.55 9.09
CA SER A 5 36.75 -20.26 9.37
C SER A 5 35.93 -20.58 8.13
N CYS A 6 35.26 -21.73 8.12
CA CYS A 6 34.18 -21.98 7.17
C CYS A 6 32.97 -21.16 7.61
N LEU A 7 32.79 -20.01 6.96
CA LEU A 7 31.50 -19.31 6.89
C LEU A 7 30.49 -20.28 6.27
N TYR A 8 29.63 -20.89 7.09
CA TYR A 8 28.42 -21.53 6.61
C TYR A 8 27.49 -20.40 6.13
N ALA A 9 27.36 -20.25 4.81
CA ALA A 9 26.25 -19.50 4.24
C ALA A 9 24.97 -20.24 4.64
N ALA A 10 24.17 -19.64 5.51
CA ALA A 10 22.87 -20.19 5.85
C ALA A 10 22.03 -20.22 4.56
N GLU A 11 21.70 -21.41 4.08
CA GLU A 11 20.79 -21.56 2.96
C GLU A 11 19.40 -21.08 3.39
N GLU A 12 18.88 -20.07 2.69
CA GLU A 12 17.55 -19.56 3.00
C GLU A 12 16.48 -20.65 2.82
N PRO A 13 15.47 -20.69 3.72
CA PRO A 13 14.43 -21.69 3.65
C PRO A 13 13.65 -21.61 2.32
N PRO A 14 13.15 -22.75 1.80
CA PRO A 14 12.49 -22.81 0.48
C PRO A 14 11.30 -21.85 0.32
N GLU A 15 10.55 -21.60 1.39
CA GLU A 15 9.42 -20.66 1.41
C GLU A 15 9.89 -19.21 1.22
N ALA A 16 10.99 -18.80 1.87
CA ALA A 16 11.56 -17.46 1.71
C ALA A 16 12.08 -17.22 0.28
N LYS A 17 12.71 -18.23 -0.33
CA LYS A 17 13.15 -18.18 -1.74
C LYS A 17 11.95 -18.12 -2.69
N ALA A 18 10.87 -18.84 -2.40
CA ALA A 18 9.64 -18.81 -3.20
C ALA A 18 8.96 -17.43 -3.14
N ASP A 19 8.94 -16.80 -1.96
CA ASP A 19 8.44 -15.44 -1.75
C ASP A 19 9.27 -14.39 -2.49
N GLU A 20 10.61 -14.49 -2.45
CA GLU A 20 11.48 -13.57 -3.18
C GLU A 20 11.31 -13.68 -4.69
N ALA A 21 11.23 -14.90 -5.21
CA ALA A 21 10.98 -15.15 -6.63
C ALA A 21 9.63 -14.57 -7.09
N LEU A 22 8.57 -14.76 -6.31
CA LEU A 22 7.28 -14.14 -6.60
C LEU A 22 7.37 -12.60 -6.61
N ARG A 23 8.03 -12.01 -5.61
CA ARG A 23 8.23 -10.55 -5.56
C ARG A 23 9.01 -10.03 -6.77
N ALA A 24 10.02 -10.78 -7.24
CA ALA A 24 10.77 -10.40 -8.43
C ALA A 24 9.91 -10.42 -9.69
N GLU A 25 9.06 -11.45 -9.86
CA GLU A 25 8.12 -11.54 -10.97
C GLU A 25 7.08 -10.41 -10.96
N ILE A 26 6.52 -10.10 -9.79
CA ILE A 26 5.61 -8.97 -9.62
C ILE A 26 6.28 -7.67 -10.07
N ARG A 27 7.48 -7.36 -9.55
CA ARG A 27 8.23 -6.14 -9.92
C ARG A 27 8.52 -6.07 -11.41
N TYR A 28 8.85 -7.20 -12.03
CA TYR A 28 9.12 -7.26 -13.47
C TYR A 28 7.86 -6.93 -14.29
N VAL A 29 6.71 -7.53 -13.93
CA VAL A 29 5.44 -7.27 -14.60
C VAL A 29 4.97 -5.83 -14.38
N GLU A 30 5.06 -5.31 -13.16
CA GLU A 30 4.75 -3.89 -12.86
C GLU A 30 5.61 -2.96 -13.71
N ALA A 31 6.92 -3.22 -13.80
CA ALA A 31 7.82 -2.41 -14.63
C ALA A 31 7.44 -2.44 -16.11
N LEU A 32 7.03 -3.59 -16.67
CA LEU A 32 6.53 -3.66 -18.04
C LEU A 32 5.30 -2.78 -18.24
N VAL A 33 4.31 -2.86 -17.34
CA VAL A 33 3.08 -2.07 -17.44
C VAL A 33 3.38 -0.57 -17.30
N ASP A 34 4.18 -0.19 -16.31
CA ASP A 34 4.49 1.20 -16.01
C ASP A 34 5.34 1.86 -17.12
N ASN A 35 6.11 1.08 -17.89
CA ASN A 35 6.89 1.55 -19.04
C ASN A 35 6.14 1.43 -20.39
N GLY A 36 4.85 1.12 -20.38
CA GLY A 36 4.04 1.10 -21.60
C GLY A 36 4.13 -0.19 -22.42
N TYR A 37 4.56 -1.29 -21.80
CA TYR A 37 4.69 -2.62 -22.40
C TYR A 37 3.73 -3.67 -21.77
N PRO A 38 2.44 -3.36 -21.51
CA PRO A 38 1.53 -4.30 -20.85
C PRO A 38 1.29 -5.59 -21.66
N ASP A 39 1.36 -5.54 -22.99
CA ASP A 39 1.20 -6.73 -23.85
C ASP A 39 2.31 -7.77 -23.62
N PHE A 40 3.53 -7.31 -23.30
CA PHE A 40 4.65 -8.22 -22.94
C PHE A 40 4.48 -8.84 -21.55
N ALA A 41 3.65 -8.22 -20.71
CA ALA A 41 3.40 -8.69 -19.36
C ALA A 41 2.45 -9.91 -19.35
N GLU A 42 1.59 -10.08 -20.36
CA GLU A 42 0.54 -11.11 -20.39
C GLU A 42 1.08 -12.54 -20.21
N LEU A 43 2.16 -12.89 -20.92
CA LEU A 43 2.75 -14.23 -20.85
C LEU A 43 3.35 -14.53 -19.47
N VAL A 44 3.98 -13.52 -18.87
CA VAL A 44 4.56 -13.64 -17.52
C VAL A 44 3.46 -13.75 -16.50
N ILE A 45 2.42 -12.92 -16.59
CA ILE A 45 1.25 -13.00 -15.72
C ILE A 45 0.62 -14.40 -15.77
N ALA A 46 0.43 -14.97 -16.96
CA ALA A 46 -0.15 -16.30 -17.12
C ALA A 46 0.72 -17.40 -16.49
N ALA A 47 2.04 -17.34 -16.69
CA ALA A 47 2.99 -18.29 -16.10
C ALA A 47 3.06 -18.15 -14.57
N THR A 48 3.09 -16.93 -14.05
CA THR A 48 3.21 -16.63 -12.63
C THR A 48 1.94 -17.03 -11.86
N LYS A 49 0.74 -16.73 -12.40
CA LYS A 49 -0.54 -17.21 -11.80
C LYS A 49 -0.62 -18.73 -11.70
N LYS A 50 -0.02 -19.47 -12.65
CA LYS A 50 0.03 -20.94 -12.60
C LYS A 50 0.97 -21.46 -11.51
N LYS A 51 2.08 -20.74 -11.28
CA LYS A 51 3.11 -21.13 -10.31
C LYS A 51 2.78 -20.68 -8.88
N TRP A 52 2.11 -19.54 -8.72
CA TRP A 52 1.69 -18.94 -7.45
C TRP A 52 0.22 -18.49 -7.51
N PRO A 53 -0.75 -19.42 -7.37
CA PRO A 53 -2.17 -19.09 -7.44
C PRO A 53 -2.64 -18.01 -6.45
N GLU A 54 -1.98 -17.89 -5.30
CA GLU A 54 -2.22 -16.87 -4.28
C GLU A 54 -1.99 -15.43 -4.78
N SER A 55 -1.20 -15.27 -5.84
CA SER A 55 -0.92 -13.97 -6.47
C SER A 55 -2.02 -13.49 -7.43
N GLU A 56 -3.08 -14.28 -7.63
CA GLU A 56 -4.11 -14.01 -8.64
C GLU A 56 -4.74 -12.62 -8.51
N ALA A 57 -5.05 -12.19 -7.29
CA ALA A 57 -5.66 -10.88 -7.04
C ALA A 57 -4.72 -9.73 -7.46
N GLN A 58 -3.43 -9.85 -7.15
CA GLN A 58 -2.43 -8.83 -7.48
C GLN A 58 -2.21 -8.73 -8.99
N PHE A 59 -2.03 -9.87 -9.66
CA PHE A 59 -1.85 -9.84 -11.12
C PHE A 59 -3.12 -9.46 -11.88
N PHE A 60 -4.31 -9.71 -11.32
CA PHE A 60 -5.53 -9.16 -11.90
C PHE A 60 -5.56 -7.63 -11.82
N ALA A 61 -5.11 -7.04 -10.71
CA ALA A 61 -4.98 -5.59 -10.61
C ALA A 61 -3.98 -5.03 -11.63
N ILE A 62 -2.81 -5.67 -11.79
CA ILE A 62 -1.81 -5.27 -12.78
C ILE A 62 -2.36 -5.35 -14.23
N GLU A 63 -3.13 -6.40 -14.54
CA GLU A 63 -3.82 -6.54 -15.83
C GLU A 63 -4.81 -5.38 -16.06
N ILE A 64 -5.60 -5.01 -15.04
CA ILE A 64 -6.49 -3.85 -15.11
C ILE A 64 -5.69 -2.55 -15.31
N ARG A 65 -4.58 -2.35 -14.59
CA ARG A 65 -3.69 -1.20 -14.80
C ARG A 65 -3.19 -1.12 -16.23
N GLY A 66 -2.80 -2.25 -16.83
CA GLY A 66 -2.38 -2.34 -18.23
C GLY A 66 -3.48 -1.92 -19.22
N LEU A 67 -4.73 -2.37 -19.00
CA LEU A 67 -5.85 -1.91 -19.83
C LEU A 67 -6.08 -0.39 -19.69
N LEU A 68 -6.01 0.12 -18.46
CA LEU A 68 -6.17 1.54 -18.18
C LEU A 68 -5.06 2.40 -18.82
N SER A 69 -3.82 1.93 -18.85
CA SER A 69 -2.69 2.63 -19.49
C SER A 69 -2.83 2.66 -21.02
N LEU A 70 -3.44 1.63 -21.60
CA LEU A 70 -3.80 1.57 -23.02
C LEU A 70 -5.10 2.33 -23.38
N ASN A 71 -5.71 3.05 -22.44
CA ASN A 71 -7.01 3.70 -22.59
C ASN A 71 -8.19 2.74 -22.89
N LYS A 72 -8.04 1.44 -22.61
CA LYS A 72 -9.09 0.41 -22.77
C LYS A 72 -10.03 0.38 -21.55
N PHE A 73 -10.63 1.51 -21.21
CA PHE A 73 -11.46 1.69 -20.00
C PHE A 73 -12.67 0.74 -19.96
N ASP A 74 -13.38 0.59 -21.08
CA ASP A 74 -14.57 -0.25 -21.16
C ASP A 74 -14.23 -1.73 -20.93
N GLU A 75 -13.07 -2.17 -21.41
CA GLU A 75 -12.60 -3.54 -21.19
C GLU A 75 -12.23 -3.79 -19.74
N ALA A 76 -11.54 -2.82 -19.10
CA ALA A 76 -11.22 -2.88 -17.68
C ALA A 76 -12.49 -2.98 -16.82
N GLU A 77 -13.47 -2.10 -17.04
CA GLU A 77 -14.73 -2.11 -16.31
C GLU A 77 -15.53 -3.40 -16.58
N LYS A 78 -15.54 -3.92 -17.81
CA LYS A 78 -16.19 -5.21 -18.12
C LYS A 78 -15.55 -6.36 -17.35
N LYS A 79 -14.23 -6.42 -17.25
CA LYS A 79 -13.51 -7.46 -16.48
C LYS A 79 -13.81 -7.36 -14.99
N ILE A 80 -13.81 -6.15 -14.43
CA ILE A 80 -14.18 -5.92 -13.03
C ILE A 80 -15.65 -6.30 -12.79
N ALA A 81 -16.53 -6.00 -13.75
CA ALA A 81 -17.94 -6.32 -13.67
C ALA A 81 -18.24 -7.84 -13.77
N ALA A 82 -17.33 -8.62 -14.34
CA ALA A 82 -17.47 -10.07 -14.40
C ALA A 82 -17.11 -10.77 -13.08
N LEU A 83 -16.50 -10.06 -12.11
CA LEU A 83 -16.12 -10.67 -10.83
C LEU A 83 -17.37 -11.04 -10.01
N PRO A 84 -17.45 -12.30 -9.51
CA PRO A 84 -18.59 -12.74 -8.71
C PRO A 84 -18.56 -12.14 -7.30
N ASP A 85 -17.37 -12.05 -6.69
CA ASP A 85 -17.19 -11.46 -5.38
C ASP A 85 -16.85 -9.97 -5.49
N ARG A 86 -17.87 -9.12 -5.30
CA ARG A 86 -17.76 -7.66 -5.30
C ARG A 86 -17.25 -7.07 -3.98
N ASN A 87 -16.85 -7.91 -3.03
CA ASN A 87 -16.20 -7.49 -1.79
C ASN A 87 -14.84 -8.17 -1.57
N GLY A 88 -14.41 -9.03 -2.48
CA GLY A 88 -13.17 -9.77 -2.34
C GLY A 88 -11.92 -8.95 -2.67
N PRO A 89 -10.72 -9.46 -2.30
CA PRO A 89 -9.44 -8.82 -2.61
C PRO A 89 -9.26 -8.47 -4.08
N LYS A 90 -9.65 -9.39 -4.99
CA LYS A 90 -9.51 -9.20 -6.43
C LYS A 90 -10.34 -8.03 -6.96
N PHE A 91 -11.57 -7.85 -6.47
CA PHE A 91 -12.41 -6.72 -6.86
C PHE A 91 -11.81 -5.40 -6.38
N TRP A 92 -11.46 -5.32 -5.10
CA TRP A 92 -10.94 -4.09 -4.54
C TRP A 92 -9.57 -3.69 -5.08
N ALA A 93 -8.67 -4.64 -5.28
CA ALA A 93 -7.37 -4.38 -5.92
C ALA A 93 -7.55 -3.72 -7.30
N ALA A 94 -8.46 -4.26 -8.13
CA ALA A 94 -8.77 -3.65 -9.42
C ALA A 94 -9.47 -2.28 -9.32
N ARG A 95 -10.38 -2.09 -8.37
CA ARG A 95 -11.02 -0.77 -8.16
C ARG A 95 -10.01 0.30 -7.75
N LEU A 96 -9.02 -0.06 -6.93
CA LEU A 96 -7.96 0.86 -6.54
C LEU A 96 -7.06 1.26 -7.72
N GLU A 97 -6.81 0.36 -8.67
CA GLU A 97 -6.13 0.72 -9.93
C GLU A 97 -6.95 1.71 -10.78
N VAL A 98 -8.28 1.56 -10.81
CA VAL A 98 -9.17 2.56 -11.43
C VAL A 98 -9.06 3.91 -10.70
N ALA A 99 -8.97 3.93 -9.37
CA ALA A 99 -8.79 5.15 -8.59
C ALA A 99 -7.45 5.84 -8.92
N ASN A 100 -6.35 5.07 -8.98
CA ASN A 100 -5.04 5.56 -9.38
C ASN A 100 -5.06 6.18 -10.78
N ASN A 101 -5.71 5.52 -11.74
CA ASN A 101 -5.85 6.06 -13.09
C ASN A 101 -6.67 7.37 -13.10
N TYR A 102 -7.74 7.46 -12.32
CA TYR A 102 -8.48 8.71 -12.16
C TYR A 102 -7.61 9.84 -11.62
N PHE A 103 -6.80 9.57 -10.60
CA PHE A 103 -5.88 10.57 -10.07
C PHE A 103 -4.87 11.02 -11.13
N ALA A 104 -4.24 10.09 -11.85
CA ALA A 104 -3.27 10.39 -12.92
C ALA A 104 -3.88 11.27 -14.04
N ARG A 105 -5.19 11.20 -14.25
CA ARG A 105 -5.93 11.99 -15.23
C ARG A 105 -6.57 13.26 -14.65
N GLY A 106 -6.24 13.64 -13.42
CA GLY A 106 -6.79 14.82 -12.74
C GLY A 106 -8.22 14.68 -12.23
N ARG A 107 -8.82 13.48 -12.30
CA ARG A 107 -10.17 13.16 -11.82
C ARG A 107 -10.16 12.84 -10.32
N LYS A 108 -9.86 13.87 -9.51
CA LYS A 108 -9.63 13.71 -8.06
C LYS A 108 -10.86 13.22 -7.31
N ALA A 109 -12.04 13.75 -7.60
CA ALA A 109 -13.28 13.39 -6.90
C ALA A 109 -13.62 11.90 -7.08
N GLU A 110 -13.40 11.35 -8.27
CA GLU A 110 -13.65 9.95 -8.58
C GLU A 110 -12.61 9.02 -7.95
N CYS A 111 -11.34 9.44 -7.92
CA CYS A 111 -10.30 8.76 -7.15
C CYS A 111 -10.67 8.68 -5.66
N GLU A 112 -10.96 9.83 -5.03
CA GLU A 112 -11.32 9.91 -3.62
C GLU A 112 -12.55 9.07 -3.29
N LYS A 113 -13.57 9.07 -4.16
CA LYS A 113 -14.78 8.27 -3.97
C LYS A 113 -14.44 6.79 -3.78
N ILE A 114 -13.59 6.22 -4.64
CA ILE A 114 -13.24 4.80 -4.58
C ILE A 114 -12.42 4.49 -3.33
N TYR A 115 -11.40 5.30 -3.02
CA TYR A 115 -10.59 5.09 -1.83
C TYR A 115 -11.41 5.21 -0.54
N ASN A 116 -12.25 6.24 -0.44
CA ASN A 116 -13.11 6.43 0.72
C ASN A 116 -14.09 5.26 0.89
N GLU A 117 -14.63 4.72 -0.20
CA GLU A 117 -15.48 3.53 -0.17
C GLU A 117 -14.71 2.30 0.34
N PHE A 118 -13.49 2.08 -0.15
CA PHE A 118 -12.61 1.00 0.29
C PHE A 118 -12.32 1.08 1.80
N PHE A 119 -11.81 2.22 2.29
CA PHE A 119 -11.48 2.37 3.72
C PHE A 119 -12.72 2.37 4.63
N LYS A 120 -13.88 2.82 4.13
CA LYS A 120 -15.15 2.67 4.85
C LYS A 120 -15.58 1.21 4.94
N ARG A 121 -15.34 0.42 3.90
CA ARG A 121 -15.70 -1.00 3.86
C ARG A 121 -14.79 -1.85 4.73
N PHE A 122 -13.50 -1.53 4.76
CA PHE A 122 -12.46 -2.26 5.50
C PHE A 122 -11.72 -1.38 6.49
N PRO A 123 -12.39 -0.82 7.52
CA PRO A 123 -11.70 -0.03 8.54
C PRO A 123 -10.67 -0.88 9.31
N LYS A 124 -10.91 -2.20 9.37
CA LYS A 124 -9.95 -3.23 9.79
C LYS A 124 -9.89 -4.27 8.67
N PRO A 125 -8.74 -4.44 7.99
CA PRO A 125 -8.63 -5.42 6.92
C PRO A 125 -8.66 -6.85 7.49
N THR A 126 -9.20 -7.79 6.70
CA THR A 126 -9.00 -9.23 6.96
C THR A 126 -7.54 -9.61 6.71
N LYS A 127 -7.13 -10.82 7.08
CA LYS A 127 -5.76 -11.30 6.85
C LYS A 127 -5.37 -11.21 5.36
N GLU A 128 -6.30 -11.57 4.48
CA GLU A 128 -6.13 -11.58 3.02
C GLU A 128 -6.03 -10.17 2.43
N LEU A 129 -6.59 -9.18 3.11
CA LEU A 129 -6.60 -7.78 2.69
C LEU A 129 -5.53 -6.93 3.38
N LYS A 130 -4.79 -7.45 4.36
CA LYS A 130 -3.86 -6.67 5.18
C LYS A 130 -2.84 -5.94 4.31
N GLU A 131 -2.20 -6.66 3.38
CA GLU A 131 -1.19 -6.08 2.49
C GLU A 131 -1.79 -5.06 1.52
N PHE A 132 -2.92 -5.39 0.90
CA PHE A 132 -3.62 -4.47 0.00
C PHE A 132 -4.07 -3.20 0.71
N HIS A 133 -4.59 -3.31 1.93
CA HIS A 133 -4.98 -2.16 2.73
C HIS A 133 -3.76 -1.30 3.06
N ARG A 134 -2.63 -1.91 3.42
CA ARG A 134 -1.37 -1.20 3.68
C ARG A 134 -0.90 -0.39 2.47
N GLN A 135 -0.82 -1.02 1.30
CA GLN A 135 -0.43 -0.36 0.06
C GLN A 135 -1.41 0.75 -0.32
N ALA A 136 -2.72 0.51 -0.19
CA ALA A 136 -3.74 1.52 -0.43
C ALA A 136 -3.60 2.71 0.51
N SER A 137 -3.26 2.50 1.78
CA SER A 137 -3.06 3.56 2.76
C SER A 137 -1.89 4.46 2.36
N TYR A 138 -0.76 3.88 1.95
CA TYR A 138 0.38 4.66 1.44
C TYR A 138 0.01 5.45 0.19
N GLN A 139 -0.56 4.79 -0.81
CA GLN A 139 -0.89 5.41 -2.09
C GLN A 139 -1.87 6.57 -1.90
N TYR A 140 -2.96 6.34 -1.16
CA TYR A 140 -3.96 7.39 -0.95
C TYR A 140 -3.46 8.51 -0.03
N GLY A 141 -2.72 8.16 1.03
CA GLY A 141 -2.09 9.16 1.88
C GLY A 141 -1.16 10.08 1.09
N GLN A 142 -0.32 9.53 0.20
CA GLN A 142 0.55 10.32 -0.69
C GLN A 142 -0.25 11.19 -1.67
N ILE A 143 -1.33 10.66 -2.26
CA ILE A 143 -2.25 11.44 -3.11
C ILE A 143 -2.80 12.65 -2.34
N LEU A 144 -3.21 12.46 -1.09
CA LEU A 144 -3.74 13.53 -0.23
C LEU A 144 -2.65 14.54 0.15
N VAL A 145 -1.43 14.09 0.44
CA VAL A 145 -0.27 14.95 0.67
C VAL A 145 0.03 15.81 -0.55
N MET A 146 0.04 15.24 -1.75
CA MET A 146 0.24 15.99 -3.01
C MET A 146 -0.89 17.00 -3.25
N ALA A 147 -2.11 16.67 -2.83
CA ALA A 147 -3.26 17.59 -2.85
C ALA A 147 -3.23 18.64 -1.72
N LYS A 148 -2.24 18.60 -0.82
CA LYS A 148 -2.13 19.40 0.41
C LYS A 148 -3.29 19.19 1.40
N ASP A 149 -4.04 18.10 1.28
CA ASP A 149 -5.01 17.67 2.27
C ASP A 149 -4.31 16.86 3.37
N PHE A 150 -3.55 17.57 4.21
CA PHE A 150 -2.81 16.94 5.31
C PHE A 150 -3.73 16.34 6.37
N GLU A 151 -4.92 16.91 6.60
CA GLU A 151 -5.90 16.33 7.54
C GLU A 151 -6.44 15.00 7.02
N GLY A 152 -6.73 14.92 5.71
CA GLY A 152 -7.08 13.67 5.04
C GLY A 152 -5.96 12.64 5.12
N ALA A 153 -4.73 13.04 4.80
CA ALA A 153 -3.57 12.15 4.85
C ALA A 153 -3.34 11.57 6.27
N CYS A 154 -3.37 12.43 7.30
CA CYS A 154 -3.29 11.98 8.69
C CYS A 154 -4.38 10.96 9.02
N ARG A 155 -5.64 11.19 8.63
CA ARG A 155 -6.74 10.23 8.88
C ARG A 155 -6.45 8.85 8.28
N ILE A 156 -5.91 8.80 7.05
CA ILE A 156 -5.59 7.53 6.38
C ILE A 156 -4.41 6.82 7.08
N TYR A 157 -3.35 7.55 7.39
CA TYR A 157 -2.17 6.98 8.05
C TYR A 157 -2.44 6.57 9.50
N GLU A 158 -3.29 7.28 10.23
CA GLU A 158 -3.75 6.82 11.54
C GLU A 158 -4.54 5.52 11.45
N GLY A 159 -5.37 5.36 10.41
CA GLY A 159 -6.04 4.09 10.10
C GLY A 159 -5.04 2.95 9.90
N LEU A 160 -3.97 3.19 9.13
CA LEU A 160 -2.89 2.23 8.95
C LEU A 160 -2.18 1.90 10.27
N LEU A 161 -1.77 2.93 11.02
CA LEU A 161 -1.09 2.77 12.31
C LEU A 161 -1.88 1.94 13.33
N ASN A 162 -3.21 2.00 13.28
CA ASN A 162 -4.09 1.21 14.15
C ASN A 162 -4.23 -0.26 13.72
N ASN A 163 -3.82 -0.60 12.50
CA ASN A 163 -3.90 -1.94 11.93
C ASN A 163 -2.54 -2.68 11.86
N LEU A 164 -1.46 -2.02 12.29
CA LEU A 164 -0.13 -2.62 12.43
C LEU A 164 0.06 -3.20 13.83
N ASP A 165 0.76 -4.35 13.93
CA ASP A 165 1.16 -4.95 15.21
C ASP A 165 2.69 -4.94 15.41
N PRO A 166 3.24 -3.79 15.82
CA PRO A 166 4.68 -3.59 16.00
C PRO A 166 5.29 -4.35 17.19
N LYS A 167 4.51 -5.13 17.94
CA LYS A 167 5.01 -5.98 19.03
C LYS A 167 5.31 -7.40 18.58
N THR A 168 4.75 -7.82 17.45
CA THR A 168 4.77 -9.21 16.99
C THR A 168 5.40 -9.36 15.60
N SER A 169 5.77 -8.26 14.94
CA SER A 169 6.41 -8.25 13.62
C SER A 169 7.37 -7.08 13.48
N ASP A 170 8.64 -7.36 13.15
CA ASP A 170 9.66 -6.34 12.87
C ASP A 170 9.32 -5.53 11.62
N GLU A 171 8.67 -6.15 10.63
CA GLU A 171 8.16 -5.46 9.45
C GLU A 171 7.10 -4.43 9.83
N ASP A 172 6.10 -4.83 10.63
CA ASP A 172 5.09 -3.90 11.15
C ASP A 172 5.72 -2.84 12.06
N ASP A 173 6.79 -3.15 12.81
CA ASP A 173 7.51 -2.19 13.65
C ASP A 173 8.17 -1.10 12.81
N ASN A 174 8.91 -1.49 11.77
CA ASN A 174 9.58 -0.57 10.84
C ASN A 174 8.57 0.32 10.10
N ILE A 175 7.49 -0.27 9.60
CA ILE A 175 6.43 0.45 8.90
C ILE A 175 5.72 1.41 9.85
N TRP A 176 5.43 0.97 11.08
CA TRP A 176 4.83 1.82 12.09
C TRP A 176 5.71 3.03 12.39
N CYS A 177 7.03 2.84 12.54
CA CYS A 177 7.97 3.93 12.80
C CYS A 177 7.98 4.98 11.68
N ASN A 178 8.03 4.53 10.43
CA ASN A 178 8.02 5.42 9.26
C ASN A 178 6.70 6.21 9.18
N VAL A 179 5.56 5.52 9.22
CA VAL A 179 4.23 6.14 9.11
C VAL A 179 3.95 7.08 10.28
N ALA A 180 4.34 6.72 11.50
CA ALA A 180 4.19 7.57 12.68
C ALA A 180 5.02 8.85 12.54
N SER A 181 6.25 8.75 12.02
CA SER A 181 7.12 9.91 11.80
C SER A 181 6.53 10.87 10.77
N GLU A 182 6.06 10.35 9.63
CA GLU A 182 5.39 11.16 8.59
C GLU A 182 4.10 11.80 9.12
N THR A 183 3.29 11.05 9.87
CA THR A 183 2.03 11.53 10.45
C THR A 183 2.29 12.64 11.48
N SER A 184 3.32 12.49 12.32
CA SER A 184 3.73 13.54 13.25
C SER A 184 4.18 14.81 12.55
N ASP A 185 5.00 14.72 11.48
CA ASP A 185 5.42 15.90 10.70
C ASP A 185 4.20 16.63 10.10
N MET A 186 3.25 15.89 9.52
CA MET A 186 2.02 16.48 8.98
C MET A 186 1.19 17.18 10.05
N TYR A 187 1.04 16.59 11.24
CA TYR A 187 0.35 17.25 12.35
C TYR A 187 1.06 18.52 12.82
N LEU A 188 2.39 18.54 12.86
CA LEU A 188 3.16 19.74 13.20
C LEU A 188 2.98 20.83 12.14
N ARG A 189 2.96 20.48 10.85
CA ARG A 189 2.66 21.42 9.75
C ARG A 189 1.25 22.01 9.87
N LEU A 190 0.26 21.15 10.13
CA LEU A 190 -1.12 21.58 10.36
C LEU A 190 -1.22 22.53 11.55
N ALA A 191 -0.55 22.22 12.67
CA ALA A 191 -0.49 23.09 13.84
C ALA A 191 0.13 24.46 13.52
N ALA A 192 1.24 24.49 12.79
CA ALA A 192 1.94 25.72 12.41
C ALA A 192 1.09 26.64 11.51
N GLN A 193 0.21 26.07 10.70
CA GLN A 193 -0.67 26.82 9.78
C GLN A 193 -2.02 27.21 10.42
N THR A 194 -2.35 26.66 11.60
CA THR A 194 -3.66 26.83 12.23
C THR A 194 -3.68 27.98 13.24
N LYS A 195 -4.53 28.99 12.98
CA LYS A 195 -4.75 30.11 13.91
C LYS A 195 -5.68 29.74 15.08
N ASP A 196 -6.69 28.92 14.81
CA ASP A 196 -7.64 28.47 15.84
C ASP A 196 -6.93 27.68 16.94
N GLU A 197 -7.02 28.16 18.18
CA GLU A 197 -6.24 27.61 19.28
C GLU A 197 -6.63 26.18 19.65
N LYS A 198 -7.93 25.86 19.58
CA LYS A 198 -8.43 24.52 19.92
C LYS A 198 -7.96 23.50 18.89
N LYS A 199 -8.09 23.83 17.60
CA LYS A 199 -7.65 22.99 16.48
C LYS A 199 -6.12 22.87 16.44
N ARG A 200 -5.38 23.96 16.68
CA ARG A 200 -3.92 23.93 16.82
C ARG A 200 -3.49 23.03 17.98
N LYS A 201 -4.13 23.14 19.15
CA LYS A 201 -3.85 22.30 20.32
C LYS A 201 -4.11 20.83 20.00
N HIS A 202 -5.22 20.50 19.35
CA HIS A 202 -5.52 19.14 18.91
C HIS A 202 -4.40 18.57 18.02
N PHE A 203 -3.94 19.31 17.01
CA PHE A 203 -2.84 18.85 16.15
C PHE A 203 -1.52 18.64 16.91
N LEU A 204 -1.16 19.54 17.83
CA LEU A 204 0.02 19.38 18.68
C LEU A 204 -0.08 18.14 19.59
N GLU A 205 -1.25 17.87 20.16
CA GLU A 205 -1.50 16.69 20.97
C GLU A 205 -1.44 15.39 20.15
N SER A 206 -2.00 15.40 18.93
CA SER A 206 -1.90 14.28 18.00
C SER A 206 -0.46 14.01 17.55
N ALA A 207 0.33 15.05 17.25
CA ALA A 207 1.75 14.90 16.95
C ALA A 207 2.51 14.31 18.16
N ARG A 208 2.31 14.87 19.36
CA ARG A 208 2.95 14.42 20.60
C ARG A 208 2.67 12.94 20.87
N LYS A 209 1.43 12.48 20.72
CA LYS A 209 1.03 11.06 20.91
C LYS A 209 1.95 10.09 20.15
N TYR A 210 2.31 10.42 18.92
CA TYR A 210 3.15 9.56 18.08
C TYR A 210 4.65 9.77 18.34
N ILE A 211 5.09 11.01 18.57
CA ILE A 211 6.48 11.34 18.93
C ILE A 211 6.88 10.64 20.24
N ASP A 212 6.03 10.72 21.27
CA ASP A 212 6.30 10.07 22.56
C ASP A 212 6.46 8.55 22.36
N LYS A 213 5.63 7.92 21.53
CA LYS A 213 5.73 6.49 21.22
C LYS A 213 6.97 6.14 20.38
N LEU A 214 7.41 7.02 19.48
CA LEU A 214 8.61 6.84 18.68
C LEU A 214 9.87 6.89 19.53
N LEU A 215 9.95 7.83 20.49
CA LEU A 215 11.08 7.98 21.39
C LEU A 215 11.41 6.67 22.10
N TRP A 216 10.40 6.03 22.70
CA TRP A 216 10.57 4.78 23.44
C TRP A 216 10.85 3.54 22.57
N ARG A 217 10.81 3.67 21.23
CA ARG A 217 11.14 2.57 20.32
C ARG A 217 12.61 2.51 19.95
N GLN A 218 13.32 3.64 20.02
CA GLN A 218 14.76 3.68 19.81
C GLN A 218 15.51 2.90 20.90
N ASP A 219 14.89 2.72 22.07
CA ASP A 219 15.44 2.02 23.24
C ASP A 219 15.02 0.54 23.36
N LYS A 220 14.39 -0.04 22.32
CA LYS A 220 14.10 -1.48 22.32
C LYS A 220 15.41 -2.28 22.18
N PRO A 221 15.70 -3.22 23.10
CA PRO A 221 16.92 -4.05 23.04
C PRO A 221 16.90 -5.05 21.88
#